data_AF-A0A7C7P936-F1
#
_entry.id   AF-A0A7C7P936-F1
#
_cell.length_a   1.000
_cell.length_b   1.000
_cell.length_c   1.000
_cell.angle_alpha   90.00
_cell.angle_beta   90.00
_cell.angle_gamma   90.00
#
_symmetry.space_group_name_H-M   'P 1'
#
loop_
_entity.id
_entity.type
_entity.pdbx_description
1 polymer ?
#
loop_
_entity_poly.entity_id
_entity_poly.type
_entity_poly.pdbx_seq_one_letter_code
_entity_poly.pdbx_strand_id
1 'polypeptide(L)'
;MLIFALIFVIVDLTRMRLAFVKKIFDYFFNSMMRQHEISGRFTGATWVLIISVPVIYLLPKEIAILSLVFMSLGDIAAAIIGLSFGKTKIGKKSLEGSIGCLFVCIIAALMLDLVPLIVSISGAVMATVFEALPIDIDDNILIPIGAGSTMVLASSFFV
;
A
#
# COMPACT_ATOMS: atom_id res chain seq x y z
N MET A 1 -9.39 6.21 -12.49
CA MET A 1 -8.15 5.52 -12.12
C MET A 1 -7.29 5.15 -13.32
N LEU A 2 -7.81 4.46 -14.34
CA LEU A 2 -7.00 4.03 -15.50
C LEU A 2 -6.22 5.18 -16.19
N ILE A 3 -6.88 6.31 -16.47
CA ILE A 3 -6.22 7.47 -17.09
C ILE A 3 -5.07 7.99 -16.21
N PHE A 4 -5.28 8.09 -14.89
CA PHE A 4 -4.23 8.51 -13.96
C PHE A 4 -3.07 7.53 -13.92
N ALA A 5 -3.35 6.22 -13.90
CA ALA A 5 -2.31 5.18 -13.95
C ALA A 5 -1.46 5.32 -15.22
N LEU A 6 -2.09 5.51 -16.39
CA LEU A 6 -1.37 5.73 -17.65
C LEU A 6 -0.51 6.99 -17.61
N ILE A 7 -1.04 8.11 -17.09
CA ILE A 7 -0.28 9.35 -16.94
C ILE A 7 0.96 9.14 -16.07
N PHE A 8 0.81 8.52 -14.90
CA PHE A 8 1.93 8.28 -13.98
C PHE A 8 2.98 7.33 -14.57
N VAL A 9 2.55 6.27 -15.24
CA VAL A 9 3.46 5.38 -15.97
C VAL A 9 4.23 6.13 -17.04
N ILE A 10 3.57 6.97 -17.84
CA ILE A 10 4.24 7.78 -18.89
C ILE A 10 5.23 8.75 -18.25
N VAL A 11 4.84 9.43 -17.17
CA VAL A 11 5.71 10.37 -16.45
C VAL A 11 6.95 9.66 -15.93
N ASP A 12 6.80 8.51 -15.26
CA ASP A 12 7.93 7.76 -14.73
C ASP A 12 8.84 7.19 -15.83
N LEU A 13 8.27 6.65 -16.91
CA LEU A 13 9.05 6.17 -18.06
C LEU A 13 9.84 7.32 -18.70
N THR A 14 9.24 8.50 -18.80
CA THR A 14 9.90 9.68 -19.37
C THR A 14 10.99 10.20 -18.42
N ARG A 15 10.74 10.20 -17.10
CA ARG A 15 11.72 10.53 -16.05
C ARG A 15 12.96 9.63 -16.14
N MET A 16 12.77 8.33 -16.36
CA MET A 16 13.87 7.37 -16.47
C MET A 16 14.71 7.53 -17.74
N ARG A 17 14.10 8.04 -18.83
CA ARG A 17 14.76 8.19 -20.14
C ARG A 17 15.39 9.56 -20.37
N LEU A 18 14.77 10.63 -19.87
CA LEU A 18 15.16 12.00 -20.15
C LEU A 18 15.75 12.69 -18.92
N ALA A 19 17.04 13.01 -18.97
CA ALA A 19 17.75 13.69 -17.88
C ALA A 19 17.13 15.05 -17.49
N PHE A 20 16.53 15.77 -18.45
CA PHE A 20 15.81 17.02 -18.19
C PHE A 20 14.59 16.79 -17.29
N VAL A 21 13.75 15.80 -17.62
CA VAL A 21 12.56 15.46 -16.84
C VAL A 21 12.97 14.92 -15.47
N LYS A 22 14.03 14.10 -15.39
CA LYS A 22 14.61 13.67 -14.13
C LYS A 22 15.01 14.85 -13.24
N LYS A 23 15.72 15.86 -13.76
CA LYS A 23 16.11 17.04 -12.98
C LYS A 23 14.92 17.82 -12.43
N ILE A 24 13.88 18.02 -13.25
CA ILE A 24 12.65 18.68 -12.78
C ILE A 24 12.00 17.83 -11.69
N PHE A 25 11.86 16.53 -11.91
CA PHE A 25 11.23 15.62 -10.96
C PHE A 25 12.00 15.58 -9.63
N ASP A 26 13.33 15.46 -9.68
CA ASP A 26 14.20 15.45 -8.50
C ASP A 26 14.10 16.78 -7.75
N TYR A 27 14.01 17.92 -8.44
CA TYR A 27 13.86 19.23 -7.79
C TYR A 27 12.60 19.30 -6.89
N PHE A 28 11.49 18.70 -7.33
CA PHE A 28 10.23 18.74 -6.59
C PHE A 28 10.05 17.57 -5.60
N PHE A 29 10.51 16.36 -5.96
CA PHE A 29 10.12 15.12 -5.27
C PHE A 29 11.28 14.32 -4.64
N ASN A 30 12.54 14.76 -4.77
CA ASN A 30 13.69 14.00 -4.27
C ASN A 30 13.66 13.77 -2.75
N SER A 31 13.03 14.66 -1.97
CA SER A 31 12.87 14.46 -0.52
C SER A 31 11.93 13.31 -0.16
N MET A 32 11.02 12.92 -1.07
CA MET A 32 10.03 11.88 -0.86
C MET A 32 10.45 10.53 -1.46
N MET A 33 11.31 10.54 -2.47
CA MET A 33 11.68 9.35 -3.22
C MET A 33 12.62 8.43 -2.43
N ARG A 34 12.39 7.11 -2.58
CA ARG A 34 13.29 6.07 -2.07
C ARG A 34 14.51 5.93 -2.99
N GLN A 35 15.64 5.49 -2.45
CA GLN A 35 16.91 5.36 -3.20
C GLN A 35 16.79 4.53 -4.49
N HIS A 36 15.97 3.48 -4.47
CA HIS A 36 15.75 2.62 -5.64
C HIS A 36 14.84 3.26 -6.71
N GLU A 37 14.01 4.24 -6.34
CA GLU A 37 13.18 5.00 -7.29
C GLU A 37 14.04 6.05 -8.01
N ILE A 38 15.00 6.65 -7.28
CA ILE A 38 16.00 7.57 -7.83
C ILE A 38 16.90 6.87 -8.86
N SER A 39 17.23 5.59 -8.63
CA SER A 39 18.05 4.77 -9.54
C SER A 39 17.31 4.24 -10.76
N GLY A 40 16.02 4.59 -10.94
CA GLY A 40 15.27 4.30 -12.16
C GLY A 40 14.18 3.23 -12.02
N ARG A 41 13.73 2.88 -10.81
CA ARG A 41 12.47 2.12 -10.62
C ARG A 41 11.26 3.04 -10.59
N PHE A 42 10.08 2.48 -10.87
CA PHE A 42 8.80 3.17 -10.71
C PHE A 42 8.64 3.67 -9.27
N THR A 43 8.02 4.83 -9.12
CA THR A 43 7.69 5.37 -7.80
C THR A 43 6.57 4.57 -7.14
N GLY A 44 6.51 4.60 -5.80
CA GLY A 44 5.40 4.02 -5.05
C GLY A 44 4.04 4.54 -5.51
N ALA A 45 3.93 5.83 -5.85
CA ALA A 45 2.69 6.42 -6.38
C ALA A 45 2.25 5.79 -7.71
N THR A 46 3.19 5.50 -8.61
CA THR A 46 2.92 4.78 -9.86
C THR A 46 2.44 3.35 -9.56
N TRP A 47 3.07 2.65 -8.60
CA TRP A 47 2.63 1.31 -8.18
C TRP A 47 1.22 1.32 -7.59
N VAL A 48 0.89 2.27 -6.71
CA VAL A 48 -0.46 2.46 -6.16
C VAL A 48 -1.49 2.60 -7.28
N LEU A 49 -1.21 3.43 -8.30
CA LEU A 49 -2.16 3.63 -9.38
C LEU A 49 -2.29 2.39 -10.27
N ILE A 50 -1.18 1.73 -10.61
CA ILE A 50 -1.19 0.47 -11.38
C ILE A 50 -2.06 -0.56 -10.67
N ILE A 51 -1.85 -0.78 -9.36
CA ILE A 51 -2.55 -1.84 -8.65
C ILE A 51 -3.98 -1.48 -8.24
N SER A 52 -4.28 -0.19 -8.05
CA SER A 52 -5.66 0.24 -7.78
C SER A 52 -6.63 -0.13 -8.90
N VAL A 53 -6.17 -0.18 -10.16
CA VAL A 53 -7.03 -0.51 -11.32
C VAL A 53 -7.62 -1.92 -11.22
N PRO A 54 -6.83 -3.01 -11.13
CA PRO A 54 -7.38 -4.35 -10.97
C PRO A 54 -8.09 -4.53 -9.62
N VAL A 55 -7.62 -3.91 -8.54
CA VAL A 55 -8.28 -3.99 -7.22
C VAL A 55 -9.70 -3.44 -7.28
N ILE A 56 -9.90 -2.27 -7.90
CA ILE A 56 -11.22 -1.64 -8.05
C ILE A 56 -12.10 -2.40 -9.05
N TYR A 57 -11.52 -3.00 -10.09
CA TYR A 57 -12.29 -3.68 -11.13
C TYR A 57 -12.71 -5.10 -10.74
N LEU A 58 -11.88 -5.81 -9.98
CA LEU A 58 -12.06 -7.24 -9.68
C LEU A 58 -12.70 -7.50 -8.32
N LEU A 59 -12.52 -6.62 -7.34
CA LEU A 59 -13.06 -6.83 -5.99
C LEU A 59 -14.41 -6.13 -5.80
N PRO A 60 -15.27 -6.62 -4.87
CA PRO A 60 -16.43 -5.87 -4.42
C PRO A 60 -16.04 -4.47 -3.94
N LYS A 61 -16.88 -3.48 -4.24
CA LYS A 61 -16.59 -2.05 -4.02
C LYS A 61 -16.14 -1.77 -2.58
N GLU A 62 -16.83 -2.34 -1.61
CA GLU A 62 -16.60 -2.17 -0.18
C GLU A 62 -15.23 -2.73 0.23
N ILE A 63 -14.88 -3.91 -0.30
CA ILE A 63 -13.62 -4.59 -0.05
C ILE A 63 -12.45 -3.84 -0.73
N ALA A 64 -12.65 -3.36 -1.96
CA ALA A 64 -11.65 -2.57 -2.68
C ALA A 64 -11.33 -1.26 -1.94
N ILE A 65 -12.34 -0.58 -1.39
CA ILE A 65 -12.15 0.62 -0.58
C ILE A 65 -11.33 0.29 0.66
N LEU A 66 -11.72 -0.74 1.43
CA LEU A 66 -11.02 -1.11 2.65
C LEU A 66 -9.57 -1.53 2.39
N SER A 67 -9.30 -2.33 1.36
CA SER A 67 -7.94 -2.81 1.09
C SER A 67 -6.98 -1.67 0.68
N LEU A 68 -7.46 -0.70 -0.09
CA LEU A 68 -6.69 0.51 -0.44
C LEU A 68 -6.51 1.47 0.74
N VAL A 69 -7.49 1.54 1.65
CA VAL A 69 -7.35 2.31 2.90
C VAL A 69 -6.33 1.65 3.83
N PHE A 70 -6.36 0.33 3.99
CA PHE A 70 -5.37 -0.39 4.79
C PHE A 70 -3.96 -0.24 4.23
N MET A 71 -3.79 -0.32 2.91
CA MET A 71 -2.52 -0.04 2.25
C MET A 71 -2.03 1.38 2.57
N SER A 72 -2.86 2.41 2.36
CA SER A 72 -2.42 3.80 2.51
C SER A 72 -2.19 4.20 3.97
N LEU A 73 -3.17 3.99 4.86
CA LEU A 73 -3.07 4.42 6.25
C LEU A 73 -2.18 3.48 7.07
N GLY A 74 -2.24 2.18 6.79
CA GLY A 74 -1.43 1.17 7.47
C GLY A 74 0.06 1.32 7.18
N ASP A 75 0.45 1.53 5.91
CA ASP A 75 1.86 1.73 5.54
C ASP A 75 2.44 3.01 6.14
N ILE A 76 1.69 4.11 6.12
CA ILE A 76 2.09 5.37 6.77
C ILE A 76 2.29 5.17 8.27
N ALA A 77 1.35 4.48 8.95
CA ALA A 77 1.44 4.21 10.37
C ALA A 77 2.65 3.32 10.71
N ALA A 78 2.88 2.26 9.93
CA ALA A 78 4.05 1.40 10.08
C ALA A 78 5.37 2.16 9.92
N ALA A 79 5.46 3.02 8.91
CA ALA A 79 6.65 3.83 8.67
C ALA A 79 6.90 4.81 9.84
N ILE A 80 5.89 5.57 10.27
CA ILE A 80 6.04 6.56 11.35
C ILE A 80 6.41 5.88 12.67
N ILE A 81 5.67 4.84 13.05
CA ILE A 81 5.89 4.14 14.34
C ILE A 81 7.19 3.34 14.29
N GLY A 82 7.50 2.68 13.17
CA GLY A 82 8.74 1.92 13.01
C GLY A 82 9.99 2.80 13.03
N LEU A 83 9.93 4.00 12.45
CA LEU A 83 11.03 4.97 12.52
C LEU A 83 11.19 5.57 13.93
N SER A 84 10.07 5.79 14.64
CA SER A 84 10.08 6.46 15.95
C SER A 84 10.40 5.51 17.11
N PHE A 85 9.90 4.27 17.05
CA PHE A 85 9.90 3.32 18.17
C PHE A 85 10.40 1.92 17.80
N GLY A 86 10.73 1.66 16.53
CA GLY A 86 11.04 0.31 16.03
C GLY A 86 12.35 -0.25 16.56
N LYS A 87 12.29 -1.01 17.67
CA LYS A 87 13.43 -1.69 18.31
C LYS A 87 13.56 -3.13 17.81
N THR A 88 12.44 -3.83 17.66
CA THR A 88 12.42 -5.24 17.24
C THR A 88 12.35 -5.35 15.72
N LYS A 89 13.47 -5.67 15.07
CA LYS A 89 13.53 -5.68 13.60
C LYS A 89 13.01 -6.99 12.98
N ILE A 90 12.28 -6.85 11.87
CA ILE A 90 11.85 -7.92 10.97
C ILE A 90 12.37 -7.54 9.58
N GLY A 91 13.54 -8.07 9.20
CA GLY A 91 14.26 -7.61 8.01
C GLY A 91 14.61 -6.12 8.10
N LYS A 92 14.10 -5.31 7.15
CA LYS A 92 14.27 -3.84 7.16
C LYS A 92 13.15 -3.09 7.92
N LYS A 93 12.13 -3.82 8.36
CA LYS A 93 10.94 -3.29 9.05
C LYS A 93 11.03 -3.57 10.55
N SER A 94 10.02 -3.19 11.32
CA SER A 94 9.99 -3.39 12.76
C SER A 94 8.62 -3.85 13.24
N LEU A 95 8.61 -4.74 14.23
CA LEU A 95 7.40 -5.26 14.85
C LEU A 95 6.49 -4.14 15.37
N GLU A 96 7.08 -3.09 15.97
CA GLU A 96 6.34 -1.94 16.47
C GLU A 96 5.62 -1.18 15.34
N GLY A 97 6.24 -1.10 14.16
CA GLY A 97 5.62 -0.55 12.95
C GLY A 97 4.41 -1.39 12.52
N SER A 98 4.57 -2.72 12.46
CA SER A 98 3.47 -3.62 12.11
C SER A 98 2.31 -3.57 13.12
N ILE A 99 2.59 -3.43 14.42
CA ILE A 99 1.55 -3.17 15.44
C ILE A 99 0.82 -1.85 15.15
N GLY A 100 1.56 -0.82 14.74
CA GLY A 100 1.00 0.46 14.29
C GLY A 100 0.07 0.31 13.08
N CYS A 101 0.50 -0.41 12.06
CA CYS A 101 -0.32 -0.75 10.89
C CYS A 101 -1.61 -1.46 11.29
N LEU A 102 -1.51 -2.52 12.12
CA LEU A 102 -2.67 -3.27 12.58
C LEU A 102 -3.67 -2.39 13.32
N PHE A 103 -3.18 -1.56 14.25
CA PHE A 103 -4.02 -0.68 15.04
C PHE A 103 -4.79 0.32 14.17
N VAL A 104 -4.11 0.96 13.21
CA VAL A 104 -4.74 1.91 12.30
C VAL A 104 -5.70 1.22 11.33
N CYS A 105 -5.38 0.02 10.84
CA CYS A 105 -6.28 -0.75 9.99
C CYS A 105 -7.56 -1.17 10.74
N ILE A 106 -7.45 -1.57 12.02
CA ILE A 106 -8.62 -1.89 12.86
C ILE A 106 -9.48 -0.65 13.09
N ILE A 107 -8.88 0.51 13.38
CA ILE A 107 -9.64 1.77 13.51
C ILE A 107 -10.36 2.08 12.20
N ALA A 108 -9.67 2.00 11.07
CA ALA A 108 -10.28 2.24 9.75
C ALA A 108 -11.43 1.26 9.47
N ALA A 109 -11.27 -0.01 9.83
CA ALA A 109 -12.31 -1.04 9.70
C ALA A 109 -13.56 -0.69 10.51
N LEU A 110 -13.39 -0.26 11.76
CA LEU A 110 -14.49 0.14 12.65
C LEU A 110 -15.17 1.44 12.22
N MET A 111 -14.40 2.41 11.72
CA MET A 111 -14.96 3.69 11.28
C MET A 111 -15.73 3.61 9.97
N LEU A 112 -15.27 2.77 9.04
CA LEU A 112 -15.88 2.63 7.73
C LEU A 112 -17.06 1.66 7.72
N ASP A 113 -17.00 0.60 8.51
CA ASP A 113 -18.09 -0.38 8.73
C ASP A 113 -18.79 -0.84 7.42
N LEU A 114 -18.00 -1.08 6.37
CA LEU A 114 -18.53 -1.38 5.03
C LEU A 114 -18.85 -2.86 4.80
N VAL A 115 -18.27 -3.75 5.61
CA VAL A 115 -18.45 -5.21 5.56
C VAL A 115 -18.49 -5.74 6.99
N PRO A 116 -19.01 -6.95 7.25
CA PRO A 116 -19.03 -7.52 8.60
C PRO A 116 -17.67 -7.42 9.28
N LEU A 117 -17.67 -7.02 10.56
CA LEU A 117 -16.44 -6.71 11.30
C LEU A 117 -15.38 -7.82 11.24
N ILE A 118 -15.81 -9.08 11.29
CA ILE A 118 -14.92 -10.23 11.19
C ILE A 118 -14.19 -10.30 9.83
N VAL A 119 -14.86 -9.90 8.74
CA VAL A 119 -14.28 -9.81 7.40
C VAL A 119 -13.26 -8.68 7.34
N SER A 120 -13.61 -7.47 7.80
CA SER A 120 -12.68 -6.34 7.78
C SER A 120 -11.45 -6.56 8.68
N ILE A 121 -11.62 -7.19 9.85
CA ILE A 121 -10.51 -7.61 10.73
C ILE A 121 -9.60 -8.61 10.01
N SER A 122 -10.14 -9.58 9.26
CA SER A 122 -9.31 -10.52 8.50
C SER A 122 -8.44 -9.80 7.46
N GLY A 123 -8.98 -8.76 6.82
CA GLY A 123 -8.24 -7.89 5.90
C GLY A 123 -7.16 -7.08 6.60
N ALA A 124 -7.47 -6.50 7.77
CA ALA A 124 -6.49 -5.74 8.57
C ALA A 124 -5.31 -6.60 9.02
N VAL A 125 -5.58 -7.82 9.50
CA VAL A 125 -4.52 -8.78 9.87
C VAL A 125 -3.66 -9.12 8.65
N MET A 126 -4.28 -9.41 7.50
CA MET A 126 -3.54 -9.75 6.29
C MET A 126 -2.72 -8.56 5.76
N ALA A 127 -3.24 -7.34 5.84
CA ALA A 127 -2.50 -6.12 5.52
C ALA A 127 -1.24 -6.00 6.38
N THR A 128 -1.35 -6.22 7.69
CA THR A 128 -0.20 -6.21 8.61
C THR A 128 0.79 -7.33 8.32
N VAL A 129 0.33 -8.53 7.96
CA VAL A 129 1.23 -9.63 7.58
C VAL A 129 2.04 -9.24 6.33
N PHE A 130 1.39 -8.76 5.28
CA PHE A 130 2.10 -8.32 4.07
C PHE A 130 3.00 -7.12 4.31
N GLU A 131 2.60 -6.19 5.18
CA GLU A 131 3.48 -5.13 5.64
C GLU A 131 4.72 -5.72 6.34
N ALA A 132 4.58 -6.65 7.27
CA ALA A 132 5.71 -7.18 8.03
C ALA A 132 6.67 -8.08 7.20
N LEU A 133 6.21 -8.62 6.07
CA LEU A 133 6.96 -9.59 5.27
C LEU A 133 8.23 -8.96 4.66
N PRO A 134 9.42 -9.55 4.88
CA PRO A 134 10.67 -9.04 4.34
C PRO A 134 10.89 -9.47 2.88
N ILE A 135 9.93 -9.19 2.00
CA ILE A 135 9.94 -9.55 0.57
C ILE A 135 10.28 -8.31 -0.26
N ASP A 136 11.06 -8.45 -1.34
CA ASP A 136 11.42 -7.35 -2.25
C ASP A 136 10.32 -7.08 -3.30
N ILE A 137 9.06 -6.98 -2.85
CA ILE A 137 7.91 -6.53 -3.64
C ILE A 137 7.31 -5.32 -2.92
N ASP A 138 6.85 -4.33 -3.68
CA ASP A 138 6.31 -3.10 -3.12
C ASP A 138 5.04 -3.35 -2.29
N ASP A 139 4.99 -2.78 -1.09
CA ASP A 139 3.85 -2.89 -0.17
C ASP A 139 2.56 -2.35 -0.77
N ASN A 140 2.67 -1.35 -1.65
CA ASN A 140 1.55 -0.79 -2.38
C ASN A 140 0.91 -1.83 -3.31
N ILE A 141 1.63 -2.90 -3.68
CA ILE A 141 1.09 -4.03 -4.45
C ILE A 141 0.56 -5.12 -3.50
N LEU A 142 1.39 -5.55 -2.54
CA LEU A 142 1.11 -6.71 -1.71
C LEU A 142 -0.11 -6.50 -0.81
N ILE A 143 -0.19 -5.36 -0.13
CA ILE A 143 -1.23 -5.09 0.86
C ILE A 143 -2.64 -5.10 0.24
N PRO A 144 -2.95 -4.34 -0.82
CA PRO A 144 -4.32 -4.28 -1.33
C PRO A 144 -4.77 -5.59 -1.99
N ILE A 145 -3.86 -6.34 -2.65
CA ILE A 145 -4.15 -7.68 -3.17
C ILE A 145 -4.41 -8.64 -2.02
N GLY A 146 -3.50 -8.68 -1.04
CA GLY A 146 -3.56 -9.60 0.08
C GLY A 146 -4.77 -9.40 0.96
N ALA A 147 -4.95 -8.18 1.46
CA ALA A 147 -6.11 -7.83 2.29
C ALA A 147 -7.42 -7.98 1.52
N GLY A 148 -7.47 -7.55 0.26
CA GLY A 148 -8.65 -7.66 -0.60
C GLY A 148 -9.07 -9.11 -0.85
N SER A 149 -8.13 -9.96 -1.26
CA SER A 149 -8.40 -11.39 -1.50
C SER A 149 -8.83 -12.13 -0.23
N THR A 150 -8.18 -11.86 0.91
CA THR A 150 -8.58 -12.44 2.19
C THR A 150 -9.99 -12.02 2.60
N MET A 151 -10.35 -10.74 2.43
CA MET A 151 -11.70 -10.28 2.71
C MET A 151 -12.75 -10.91 1.79
N VAL A 152 -12.46 -11.09 0.49
CA VAL A 152 -13.36 -11.80 -0.43
C VAL A 152 -13.58 -13.23 0.04
N LEU A 153 -12.51 -13.96 0.36
CA LEU A 153 -12.61 -15.33 0.87
C LEU A 153 -13.38 -15.39 2.19
N ALA A 154 -13.08 -14.51 3.14
CA ALA A 154 -13.79 -14.44 4.41
C ALA A 154 -15.28 -14.12 4.22
N SER A 155 -15.63 -13.21 3.30
CA SER A 155 -17.01 -12.84 3.03
C SER A 155 -17.86 -13.99 2.49
N SER A 156 -17.24 -14.94 1.78
CA SER A 156 -17.93 -16.11 1.21
C SER A 156 -18.53 -17.06 2.25
N PHE A 157 -18.11 -16.97 3.52
CA PHE A 157 -18.65 -17.77 4.62
C PHE A 157 -19.85 -17.10 5.33
N PHE A 158 -20.18 -15.85 4.97
CA PHE A 158 -21.29 -15.07 5.56
C PHE A 158 -22.42 -14.82 4.57
N VAL A 159 -22.31 -15.39 3.36
CA VAL A 159 -23.36 -15.39 2.31
C VAL A 159 -24.18 -16.67 2.42
#